data_AF-A0A929ZSS4-F1
#
_entry.id   AF-A0A929ZSS4-F1
#
_cell.length_a   1.000
_cell.length_b   1.000
_cell.length_c   1.000
_cell.angle_alpha   90.00
_cell.angle_beta   90.00
_cell.angle_gamma   90.00
#
_symmetry.space_group_name_H-M   'P 1'
#
loop_
_entity.id
_entity.type
_entity.pdbx_description
1 polymer ?
#
loop_
_entity_poly.entity_id
_entity_poly.type
_entity_poly.pdbx_seq_one_letter_code
_entity_poly.pdbx_strand_id
1 'polypeptide(L)'
;MMIRAKEIPNRTFETKEDMFKFLKENKNFLISQKKMAVKLSDPFAFSFAINEKGETIKTAEVSPEEINTIRVKAVINSTNIYDSHGDVSINGSWNRTAKNSKNIYLLKEHKMNFENIISDEVEVRVEKFNWKDLGFNYLGETECLVFYATLRKDRNPYMFGQYAKGYVKEHSAGLRYIQLELAINSDAEWDKEEKAVWDKYYNDIVNKEDVDEYGYFWAVTEQKIIEGSAVVKGSNFATPTILVEPVADTSTAKEDSDNSTPKSVIENYLVTL
;
A
#
# COMPACT_ATOMS: atom_id res chain seq x y z
N MET A 1 -21.32 -2.04 -28.31
CA MET A 1 -20.80 -2.71 -27.08
C MET A 1 -21.24 -1.86 -25.91
N MET A 2 -21.78 -2.45 -24.83
CA MET A 2 -22.17 -1.67 -23.64
C MET A 2 -20.98 -1.51 -22.70
N ILE A 3 -20.81 -0.30 -22.15
CA ILE A 3 -19.68 0.09 -21.30
C ILE A 3 -20.12 0.11 -19.83
N ARG A 4 -19.22 -0.12 -18.88
CA ARG A 4 -19.47 -0.06 -17.43
C ARG A 4 -18.40 0.77 -16.74
N ALA A 5 -18.81 1.54 -15.73
CA ALA A 5 -17.88 2.15 -14.78
C ALA A 5 -17.51 1.13 -13.69
N LYS A 6 -16.27 1.18 -13.17
CA LYS A 6 -15.79 0.28 -12.11
C LYS A 6 -16.58 0.47 -10.82
N GLU A 7 -17.01 1.69 -10.52
CA GLU A 7 -17.76 2.01 -9.31
C GLU A 7 -19.19 1.48 -9.33
N ILE A 8 -19.75 1.23 -10.52
CA ILE A 8 -21.14 0.80 -10.69
C ILE A 8 -21.21 -0.32 -11.72
N PRO A 9 -20.70 -1.51 -11.37
CA PRO A 9 -20.61 -2.63 -12.30
C PRO A 9 -21.98 -3.14 -12.76
N ASN A 10 -23.05 -2.79 -12.04
CA ASN A 10 -24.43 -3.18 -12.35
C ASN A 10 -25.14 -2.23 -13.32
N ARG A 11 -24.50 -1.13 -13.75
CA ARG A 11 -25.05 -0.18 -14.72
C ARG A 11 -24.24 -0.21 -16.01
N THR A 12 -24.95 -0.22 -17.13
CA THR A 12 -24.37 -0.15 -18.48
C THR A 12 -24.66 1.20 -19.13
N PHE A 13 -23.75 1.62 -20.00
CA PHE A 13 -23.83 2.84 -20.79
C PHE A 13 -23.65 2.50 -22.28
N GLU A 14 -24.33 3.25 -23.15
CA GLU A 14 -24.20 3.08 -24.60
C GLU A 14 -22.90 3.71 -25.11
N THR A 15 -22.49 4.84 -24.52
CA THR A 15 -21.28 5.58 -24.89
C THR A 15 -20.40 5.93 -23.68
N LYS A 16 -19.12 6.24 -23.92
CA LYS A 16 -18.23 6.79 -22.87
C LYS A 16 -18.74 8.14 -22.36
N GLU A 17 -19.31 8.95 -23.25
CA GLU A 17 -19.89 10.26 -22.90
C GLU A 17 -21.04 10.13 -21.88
N ASP A 18 -21.95 9.16 -22.08
CA ASP A 18 -23.03 8.89 -21.11
C ASP A 18 -22.48 8.44 -19.76
N MET A 19 -21.41 7.63 -19.77
CA MET A 19 -20.73 7.19 -18.56
C MET A 19 -20.06 8.37 -17.84
N PHE A 20 -19.34 9.23 -18.56
CA PHE A 20 -18.67 10.40 -18.01
C PHE A 20 -19.65 11.40 -17.39
N LYS A 21 -20.75 11.69 -18.11
CA LYS A 21 -21.84 12.52 -17.59
C LYS A 21 -22.38 11.96 -16.28
N PHE A 22 -22.64 10.65 -16.23
CA PHE A 22 -23.10 10.00 -15.02
C PHE A 22 -22.08 10.12 -13.87
N LEU A 23 -20.80 9.83 -14.12
CA LEU A 23 -19.74 9.91 -13.11
C LEU A 23 -19.65 11.32 -12.53
N LYS A 24 -19.72 12.34 -13.39
CA LYS A 24 -19.69 13.75 -13.00
C LYS A 24 -20.91 14.17 -12.18
N GLU A 25 -22.12 13.85 -12.65
CA GLU A 25 -23.37 14.16 -11.94
C GLU A 25 -23.43 13.51 -10.55
N ASN A 26 -22.75 12.36 -10.38
CA ASN A 26 -22.71 11.60 -9.12
C ASN A 26 -21.38 11.73 -8.37
N LYS A 27 -20.49 12.65 -8.79
CA LYS A 27 -19.10 12.78 -8.30
C LYS A 27 -19.02 12.79 -6.77
N ASN A 28 -19.80 13.64 -6.11
CA ASN A 28 -19.77 13.79 -4.65
C ASN A 28 -20.22 12.53 -3.90
N PHE A 29 -21.21 11.82 -4.45
CA PHE A 29 -21.70 10.57 -3.89
C PHE A 29 -20.65 9.45 -4.04
N LEU A 30 -20.04 9.34 -5.22
CA LEU A 30 -18.98 8.38 -5.49
C LEU A 30 -17.74 8.62 -4.62
N ILE A 31 -17.33 9.88 -4.45
CA ILE A 31 -16.27 10.26 -3.51
C ILE A 31 -16.63 9.83 -2.08
N SER A 32 -17.86 10.08 -1.64
CA SER A 32 -18.30 9.72 -0.30
C SER A 32 -18.25 8.21 -0.08
N GLN A 33 -18.71 7.40 -1.04
CA GLN A 33 -18.60 5.95 -0.98
C GLN A 33 -17.14 5.48 -0.91
N LYS A 34 -16.27 6.02 -1.77
CA LYS A 34 -14.85 5.66 -1.79
C LYS A 34 -14.14 6.00 -0.48
N LYS A 35 -14.49 7.12 0.16
CA LYS A 35 -13.92 7.54 1.46
C LYS A 35 -14.44 6.71 2.65
N MET A 36 -15.66 6.17 2.56
CA MET A 36 -16.24 5.32 3.61
C MET A 36 -15.64 3.92 3.61
N ALA A 37 -15.27 3.41 2.43
CA ALA A 37 -14.69 2.08 2.30
C ALA A 37 -13.26 2.04 2.87
N VAL A 38 -12.95 0.98 3.63
CA VAL A 38 -11.56 0.57 3.85
C VAL A 38 -11.11 -0.16 2.60
N LYS A 39 -9.99 0.27 2.03
CA LYS A 39 -9.37 -0.38 0.88
C LYS A 39 -8.36 -1.39 1.38
N LEU A 40 -8.47 -2.61 0.86
CA LEU A 40 -7.61 -3.76 1.14
C LEU A 40 -7.15 -4.31 -0.23
N SER A 41 -6.36 -5.38 -0.21
CA SER A 41 -5.97 -6.09 -1.42
C SER A 41 -7.16 -6.67 -2.18
N ASP A 42 -6.95 -6.85 -3.48
CA ASP A 42 -7.90 -7.48 -4.40
C ASP A 42 -7.17 -8.58 -5.19
N PRO A 43 -7.64 -9.85 -5.16
CA PRO A 43 -6.99 -10.95 -5.86
C PRO A 43 -6.96 -10.82 -7.40
N PHE A 44 -7.64 -9.83 -7.98
CA PHE A 44 -7.69 -9.61 -9.43
C PHE A 44 -6.52 -8.81 -10.03
N ALA A 45 -5.68 -8.18 -9.21
CA ALA A 45 -4.47 -7.52 -9.71
C ALA A 45 -3.41 -8.55 -10.14
N PHE A 46 -2.84 -8.38 -11.34
CA PHE A 46 -1.84 -9.28 -11.90
C PHE A 46 -0.64 -8.49 -12.42
N SER A 47 0.42 -8.39 -11.62
CA SER A 47 1.78 -8.19 -12.12
C SER A 47 2.77 -8.43 -10.99
N PHE A 48 3.64 -9.44 -11.12
CA PHE A 48 4.70 -9.67 -10.15
C PHE A 48 5.98 -9.02 -10.65
N ALA A 49 6.63 -8.24 -9.80
CA ALA A 49 8.04 -7.95 -9.93
C ALA A 49 8.84 -9.25 -9.77
N ILE A 50 9.29 -9.82 -10.89
CA ILE A 50 10.09 -11.03 -10.92
C ILE A 50 11.43 -10.66 -11.57
N ASN A 51 12.55 -10.83 -10.85
CA ASN A 51 13.85 -10.87 -11.51
C ASN A 51 13.90 -12.10 -12.45
N GLU A 52 14.86 -12.21 -13.37
CA GLU A 52 14.93 -13.33 -14.32
C GLU A 52 14.96 -14.74 -13.68
N LYS A 53 15.09 -14.84 -12.34
CA LYS A 53 15.15 -16.07 -11.55
C LYS A 53 13.92 -16.33 -10.65
N GLY A 54 12.92 -15.46 -10.59
CA GLY A 54 11.75 -15.69 -9.71
C GLY A 54 11.93 -15.28 -8.25
N GLU A 55 12.99 -14.54 -7.92
CA GLU A 55 13.41 -14.19 -6.56
C GLU A 55 13.10 -12.71 -6.23
N THR A 56 12.96 -12.40 -4.93
CA THR A 56 12.84 -11.04 -4.40
C THR A 56 14.11 -10.22 -4.64
N ILE A 57 13.96 -8.89 -4.73
CA ILE A 57 14.94 -8.00 -5.39
C ILE A 57 16.31 -7.98 -4.69
N LYS A 58 16.36 -8.12 -3.35
CA LYS A 58 17.61 -8.34 -2.57
C LYS A 58 17.31 -9.08 -1.26
N THR A 59 17.49 -10.40 -1.25
CA THR A 59 17.48 -11.19 0.00
C THR A 59 18.87 -11.76 0.19
N ALA A 60 19.49 -11.53 1.34
CA ALA A 60 20.49 -12.49 1.81
C ALA A 60 19.73 -13.77 2.16
N GLU A 61 20.15 -14.95 1.69
CA GLU A 61 19.62 -16.19 2.26
C GLU A 61 20.04 -16.21 3.73
N VAL A 62 19.09 -15.88 4.61
CA VAL A 62 19.33 -15.92 6.05
C VAL A 62 18.80 -17.23 6.57
N SER A 63 19.67 -18.08 7.14
CA SER A 63 19.24 -19.31 7.81
C SER A 63 18.32 -18.95 8.98
N PRO A 64 17.00 -19.24 8.90
CA PRO A 64 16.08 -18.84 9.94
C PRO A 64 16.34 -19.53 11.27
N GLU A 65 17.12 -20.62 11.28
CA GLU A 65 17.48 -21.39 12.47
C GLU A 65 18.45 -20.63 13.40
N GLU A 66 19.32 -19.79 12.84
CA GLU A 66 20.46 -19.18 13.56
C GLU A 66 20.20 -17.75 14.05
N ILE A 67 19.04 -17.19 13.72
CA ILE A 67 18.68 -15.80 14.02
C ILE A 67 17.30 -15.70 14.65
N ASN A 68 17.13 -14.74 15.56
CA ASN A 68 15.84 -14.48 16.23
C ASN A 68 15.20 -13.16 15.81
N THR A 69 15.93 -12.30 15.10
CA THR A 69 15.45 -10.98 14.68
C THR A 69 15.93 -10.66 13.26
N ILE A 70 15.02 -10.17 12.41
CA ILE A 70 15.34 -9.62 11.08
C ILE A 70 14.77 -8.20 10.95
N ARG A 71 15.47 -7.37 10.18
CA ARG A 71 14.90 -6.11 9.66
C ARG A 71 14.40 -6.33 8.25
N VAL A 72 13.20 -5.85 7.98
CA VAL A 72 12.54 -5.92 6.68
C VAL A 72 12.30 -4.51 6.18
N LYS A 73 12.71 -4.23 4.94
CA LYS A 73 12.28 -3.05 4.18
C LYS A 73 11.25 -3.50 3.13
N ALA A 74 10.01 -3.06 3.27
CA ALA A 74 8.90 -3.47 2.41
C ALA A 74 8.20 -2.25 1.81
N VAL A 75 7.95 -2.28 0.49
CA VAL A 75 7.07 -1.29 -0.14
C VAL A 75 5.63 -1.75 0.09
N ILE A 76 4.80 -0.88 0.67
CA ILE A 76 3.41 -1.19 1.04
C ILE A 76 2.40 -0.63 0.03
N ASN A 77 2.75 0.48 -0.62
CA ASN A 77 1.98 1.09 -1.69
C ASN A 77 2.90 1.97 -2.55
N SER A 78 2.66 2.03 -3.86
CA SER A 78 3.35 2.92 -4.79
C SER A 78 2.38 3.93 -5.39
N THR A 79 2.89 5.08 -5.83
CA THR A 79 2.10 6.11 -6.52
C THR A 79 2.20 5.98 -8.04
N ASN A 80 1.35 6.72 -8.74
CA ASN A 80 1.34 6.89 -10.19
C ASN A 80 1.20 5.57 -10.97
N ILE A 81 0.42 4.66 -10.40
CA ILE A 81 0.02 3.40 -11.02
C ILE A 81 -1.48 3.25 -10.82
N TYR A 82 -2.18 2.91 -11.90
CA TYR A 82 -3.60 2.66 -11.89
C TYR A 82 -3.86 1.27 -11.32
N ASP A 83 -4.52 1.22 -10.17
CA ASP A 83 -4.69 -0.01 -9.41
C ASP A 83 -6.00 -0.75 -9.76
N SER A 84 -6.21 -1.92 -9.16
CA SER A 84 -7.41 -2.71 -9.40
C SER A 84 -8.70 -2.00 -8.99
N HIS A 85 -8.64 -1.08 -8.01
CA HIS A 85 -9.79 -0.28 -7.55
C HIS A 85 -10.19 0.82 -8.54
N GLY A 86 -9.39 1.04 -9.58
CA GLY A 86 -9.61 2.10 -10.57
C GLY A 86 -9.12 3.47 -10.11
N ASP A 87 -8.23 3.47 -9.12
CA ASP A 87 -7.74 4.66 -8.46
C ASP A 87 -6.23 4.81 -8.71
N VAL A 88 -5.74 6.05 -8.63
CA VAL A 88 -4.32 6.36 -8.77
C VAL A 88 -3.88 7.15 -7.55
N SER A 89 -3.01 6.55 -6.74
CA SER A 89 -2.32 7.28 -5.67
C SER A 89 -1.35 8.28 -6.28
N ILE A 90 -1.51 9.57 -6.01
CA ILE A 90 -0.63 10.61 -6.59
C ILE A 90 0.58 10.86 -5.67
N ASN A 91 1.72 11.24 -6.25
CA ASN A 91 2.87 11.75 -5.49
C ASN A 91 2.43 12.80 -4.45
N GLY A 92 2.96 12.68 -3.23
CA GLY A 92 2.61 13.51 -2.08
C GLY A 92 1.35 13.07 -1.32
N SER A 93 0.56 12.13 -1.84
CA SER A 93 -0.68 11.65 -1.17
C SER A 93 -0.43 10.99 0.19
N TRP A 94 0.79 10.50 0.42
CA TRP A 94 1.24 9.89 1.67
C TRP A 94 1.93 10.85 2.65
N ASN A 95 2.13 12.13 2.30
CA ASN A 95 2.91 13.08 3.11
C ASN A 95 2.41 13.22 4.54
N ARG A 96 1.09 13.30 4.72
CA ARG A 96 0.47 13.38 6.05
C ARG A 96 0.59 12.06 6.80
N THR A 97 0.45 10.94 6.10
CA THR A 97 0.62 9.60 6.66
C THR A 97 2.02 9.42 7.22
N ALA A 98 3.07 9.68 6.44
CA ALA A 98 4.45 9.52 6.90
C ALA A 98 4.78 10.37 8.14
N LYS A 99 4.20 11.57 8.26
CA LYS A 99 4.44 12.47 9.39
C LYS A 99 3.71 12.08 10.68
N ASN A 100 2.55 11.43 10.57
CA ASN A 100 1.63 11.28 11.70
C ASN A 100 1.37 9.83 12.11
N SER A 101 1.81 8.86 11.31
CA SER A 101 1.54 7.45 11.59
C SER A 101 2.31 6.98 12.82
N LYS A 102 1.55 6.54 13.83
CA LYS A 102 2.03 5.88 15.04
C LYS A 102 1.20 4.61 15.21
N ASN A 103 1.76 3.60 15.88
CA ASN A 103 1.07 2.33 16.16
C ASN A 103 0.57 1.64 14.88
N ILE A 104 1.44 1.54 13.88
CA ILE A 104 1.15 0.83 12.63
C ILE A 104 1.61 -0.61 12.77
N TYR A 105 0.78 -1.53 12.30
CA TYR A 105 1.09 -2.94 12.28
C TYR A 105 1.50 -3.38 10.87
N LEU A 106 2.49 -4.28 10.81
CA LEU A 106 2.67 -5.19 9.70
C LEU A 106 1.90 -6.48 10.03
N LEU A 107 0.94 -6.84 9.18
CA LEU A 107 0.04 -7.95 9.40
C LEU A 107 0.28 -9.10 8.41
N LYS A 108 -0.08 -10.31 8.84
CA LYS A 108 -0.28 -11.48 8.00
C LYS A 108 -1.67 -11.33 7.39
N GLU A 109 -1.73 -10.88 6.15
CA GLU A 109 -2.97 -10.52 5.47
C GLU A 109 -3.71 -9.38 6.21
N HIS A 110 -4.78 -8.85 5.59
CA HIS A 110 -5.59 -7.77 6.14
C HIS A 110 -6.50 -8.23 7.31
N LYS A 111 -5.90 -8.82 8.36
CA LYS A 111 -6.55 -9.36 9.55
C LYS A 111 -5.98 -8.73 10.81
N MET A 112 -6.73 -7.82 11.41
CA MET A 112 -6.31 -7.10 12.61
C MET A 112 -6.68 -7.87 13.90
N ASN A 113 -6.05 -9.02 14.10
CA ASN A 113 -6.14 -9.80 15.34
C ASN A 113 -4.73 -10.18 15.81
N PHE A 114 -4.58 -10.63 17.06
CA PHE A 114 -3.26 -10.89 17.65
C PHE A 114 -2.44 -11.96 16.93
N GLU A 115 -3.08 -13.01 16.40
CA GLU A 115 -2.39 -14.10 15.67
C GLU A 115 -1.82 -13.64 14.33
N ASN A 116 -2.43 -12.62 13.74
CA ASN A 116 -2.05 -12.07 12.46
C ASN A 116 -1.03 -10.92 12.58
N ILE A 117 -0.63 -10.49 13.78
CA ILE A 117 0.44 -9.48 13.92
C ILE A 117 1.78 -10.13 13.56
N ILE A 118 2.45 -9.58 12.54
CA ILE A 118 3.83 -9.92 12.20
C ILE A 118 4.78 -9.05 13.02
N SER A 119 4.52 -7.74 13.02
CA SER A 119 5.29 -6.76 13.80
C SER A 119 4.45 -5.53 14.10
N ASP A 120 4.69 -4.94 15.27
CA ASP A 120 4.26 -3.60 15.69
C ASP A 120 5.44 -2.64 15.87
N GLU A 121 6.66 -3.11 15.60
CA GLU A 121 7.89 -2.33 15.51
C GLU A 121 8.09 -1.86 14.06
N VAL A 122 7.24 -0.93 13.63
CA VAL A 122 7.20 -0.42 12.24
C VAL A 122 7.48 1.09 12.20
N GLU A 123 8.48 1.46 11.42
CA GLU A 123 8.69 2.83 10.97
C GLU A 123 8.16 3.01 9.55
N VAL A 124 7.40 4.08 9.32
CA VAL A 124 6.76 4.39 8.03
C VAL A 124 7.47 5.58 7.37
N ARG A 125 7.89 5.42 6.12
CA ARG A 125 8.53 6.47 5.33
C ARG A 125 7.91 6.59 3.94
N VAL A 126 8.11 7.74 3.30
CA VAL A 126 7.88 7.93 1.87
C VAL A 126 9.23 8.08 1.20
N GLU A 127 9.50 7.23 0.22
CA GLU A 127 10.78 7.19 -0.50
C GLU A 127 10.55 7.10 -2.01
N LYS A 128 11.50 7.61 -2.80
CA LYS A 128 11.46 7.50 -4.26
C LYS A 128 12.23 6.29 -4.73
N PHE A 129 11.68 5.58 -5.72
CA PHE A 129 12.30 4.43 -6.36
C PHE A 129 12.18 4.55 -7.88
N ASN A 130 13.20 4.07 -8.61
CA ASN A 130 12.99 3.77 -10.02
C ASN A 130 12.07 2.56 -10.14
N TRP A 131 11.20 2.55 -11.15
CA TRP A 131 10.35 1.38 -11.42
C TRP A 131 11.13 0.09 -11.61
N LYS A 132 12.33 0.17 -12.22
CA LYS A 132 13.24 -0.96 -12.37
C LYS A 132 13.73 -1.53 -11.04
N ASP A 133 13.94 -0.68 -10.04
CA ASP A 133 14.34 -1.11 -8.69
C ASP A 133 13.20 -1.80 -7.94
N LEU A 134 11.96 -1.58 -8.39
CA LEU A 134 10.76 -2.29 -7.94
C LEU A 134 10.47 -3.54 -8.76
N GLY A 135 11.29 -3.86 -9.77
CA GLY A 135 11.15 -5.02 -10.64
C GLY A 135 10.17 -4.84 -11.81
N PHE A 136 9.86 -3.60 -12.18
CA PHE A 136 8.99 -3.28 -13.32
C PHE A 136 9.78 -2.60 -14.44
N ASN A 137 9.46 -2.94 -15.69
CA ASN A 137 10.07 -2.31 -16.85
C ASN A 137 9.34 -1.03 -17.29
N TYR A 138 9.05 -0.15 -16.33
CA TYR A 138 8.54 1.20 -16.60
C TYR A 138 9.69 2.21 -16.53
N LEU A 139 9.51 3.35 -17.20
CA LEU A 139 10.44 4.46 -17.17
C LEU A 139 10.13 5.40 -15.99
N GLY A 140 11.17 6.04 -15.45
CA GLY A 140 11.03 7.04 -14.40
C GLY A 140 10.97 6.47 -12.99
N GLU A 141 10.47 7.30 -12.08
CA GLU A 141 10.43 7.04 -10.64
C GLU A 141 9.00 7.13 -10.09
N THR A 142 8.79 6.56 -8.92
CA THR A 142 7.54 6.63 -8.14
C THR A 142 7.83 6.89 -6.67
N GLU A 143 6.88 7.51 -5.97
CA GLU A 143 6.90 7.59 -4.52
C GLU A 143 6.26 6.35 -3.91
N CYS A 144 6.92 5.76 -2.93
CA CYS A 144 6.47 4.55 -2.26
C CYS A 144 6.28 4.81 -0.78
N LEU A 145 5.16 4.32 -0.22
CA LEU A 145 5.01 4.15 1.22
C LEU A 145 5.79 2.90 1.63
N VAL A 146 6.83 3.08 2.43
CA VAL A 146 7.77 2.04 2.83
C VAL A 146 7.69 1.78 4.31
N PHE A 147 7.65 0.50 4.67
CA PHE A 147 7.79 0.05 6.06
C PHE A 147 9.20 -0.46 6.30
N TYR A 148 9.78 0.02 7.39
CA TYR A 148 10.95 -0.55 8.04
C TYR A 148 10.46 -1.28 9.28
N ALA A 149 10.38 -2.61 9.20
CA ALA A 149 9.82 -3.44 10.25
C ALA A 149 10.88 -4.31 10.91
N THR A 150 10.86 -4.39 12.24
CA THR A 150 11.64 -5.36 13.01
C THR A 150 10.76 -6.58 13.28
N LEU A 151 11.14 -7.73 12.73
CA LEU A 151 10.41 -8.99 12.94
C LEU A 151 11.15 -9.86 13.94
N ARG A 152 10.43 -10.29 14.98
CA ARG A 152 10.94 -11.21 15.99
C ARG A 152 10.37 -12.60 15.78
N LYS A 153 11.23 -13.61 15.85
CA LYS A 153 10.87 -15.01 15.61
C LYS A 153 9.85 -15.52 16.63
N ASP A 154 9.95 -15.11 17.88
CA ASP A 154 9.03 -15.48 18.96
C ASP A 154 7.63 -14.87 18.79
N ARG A 155 7.53 -13.67 18.18
CA ARG A 155 6.26 -12.99 17.93
C ARG A 155 5.43 -13.69 16.85
N ASN A 156 6.05 -14.06 15.74
CA ASN A 156 5.38 -14.77 14.65
C ASN A 156 6.37 -15.71 13.90
N PRO A 157 6.61 -16.92 14.42
CA PRO A 157 7.63 -17.82 13.87
C PRO A 157 7.37 -18.19 12.40
N TYR A 158 6.10 -18.33 12.03
CA TYR A 158 5.70 -18.67 10.68
C TYR A 158 6.08 -17.57 9.69
N MET A 159 5.61 -16.34 9.90
CA MET A 159 5.89 -15.23 8.99
C MET A 159 7.35 -14.81 9.01
N PHE A 160 8.02 -14.89 10.17
CA PHE A 160 9.47 -14.72 10.24
C PHE A 160 10.19 -15.65 9.26
N GLY A 161 9.84 -16.95 9.28
CA GLY A 161 10.40 -17.93 8.35
C GLY A 161 10.06 -17.64 6.89
N GLN A 162 8.85 -17.14 6.59
CA GLN A 162 8.48 -16.76 5.21
C GLN A 162 9.33 -15.59 4.70
N TYR A 163 9.58 -14.56 5.52
CA TYR A 163 10.44 -13.43 5.14
C TYR A 163 11.90 -13.84 5.02
N ALA A 164 12.44 -14.57 5.99
CA ALA A 164 13.84 -15.00 6.00
C ALA A 164 14.18 -15.88 4.78
N LYS A 165 13.22 -16.69 4.31
CA LYS A 165 13.36 -17.52 3.10
C LYS A 165 13.02 -16.79 1.78
N GLY A 166 12.67 -15.50 1.83
CA GLY A 166 12.33 -14.71 0.64
C GLY A 166 10.98 -15.07 -0.01
N TYR A 167 10.06 -15.71 0.73
CA TYR A 167 8.76 -16.12 0.19
C TYR A 167 7.70 -15.01 0.20
N VAL A 168 7.89 -13.97 1.02
CA VAL A 168 6.99 -12.81 1.00
C VAL A 168 7.43 -11.86 -0.11
N LYS A 169 6.65 -11.82 -1.19
CA LYS A 169 6.97 -11.09 -2.42
C LYS A 169 6.21 -9.77 -2.57
N GLU A 170 5.02 -9.66 -1.99
CA GLU A 170 4.14 -8.52 -2.15
C GLU A 170 3.53 -8.07 -0.83
N HIS A 171 3.13 -6.80 -0.82
CA HIS A 171 2.42 -6.20 0.29
C HIS A 171 1.22 -5.39 -0.19
N SER A 172 0.36 -5.02 0.75
CA SER A 172 -0.75 -4.13 0.49
C SER A 172 -1.01 -3.24 1.69
N ALA A 173 -1.42 -2.00 1.42
CA ALA A 173 -1.91 -1.07 2.40
C ALA A 173 -3.38 -1.35 2.70
N GLY A 174 -3.72 -1.59 3.97
CA GLY A 174 -5.06 -1.28 4.46
C GLY A 174 -5.18 0.22 4.62
N LEU A 175 -6.02 0.88 3.82
CA LEU A 175 -6.04 2.35 3.77
C LEU A 175 -7.45 2.94 3.68
N ARG A 176 -7.52 4.27 3.88
CA ARG A 176 -8.70 5.10 3.59
C ARG A 176 -8.31 6.33 2.82
N TYR A 177 -9.11 6.68 1.83
CA TYR A 177 -8.96 7.94 1.11
C TYR A 177 -9.47 9.12 1.93
N ILE A 178 -8.77 10.25 1.84
CA ILE A 178 -9.13 11.51 2.47
C ILE A 178 -9.54 12.53 1.41
N GLN A 179 -8.76 12.67 0.34
CA GLN A 179 -9.03 13.55 -0.79
C GLN A 179 -8.85 12.81 -2.11
N LEU A 180 -9.79 13.04 -3.02
CA LEU A 180 -9.90 12.41 -4.33
C LEU A 180 -10.40 13.45 -5.33
N GLU A 181 -9.87 13.41 -6.54
CA GLU A 181 -10.33 14.21 -7.68
C GLU A 181 -10.73 13.25 -8.82
N LEU A 182 -11.83 13.54 -9.50
CA LEU A 182 -12.25 12.78 -10.68
C LEU A 182 -11.50 13.32 -11.91
N ALA A 183 -10.80 12.44 -12.61
CA ALA A 183 -10.14 12.75 -13.88
C ALA A 183 -10.91 12.10 -15.02
N ILE A 184 -11.28 12.86 -16.05
CA ILE A 184 -11.99 12.36 -17.24
C ILE A 184 -11.27 12.82 -18.50
N ASN A 185 -11.02 11.90 -19.43
CA ASN A 185 -10.49 12.23 -20.75
C ASN A 185 -11.61 12.58 -21.72
N SER A 186 -12.09 13.81 -21.66
CA SER A 186 -13.18 14.32 -22.49
C SER A 186 -12.87 15.74 -22.97
N ASP A 187 -13.14 16.02 -24.25
CA ASP A 187 -13.05 17.36 -24.82
C ASP A 187 -14.37 18.15 -24.68
N ALA A 188 -15.38 17.56 -24.02
CA ALA A 188 -16.66 18.22 -23.83
C ALA A 188 -16.51 19.45 -22.93
N GLU A 189 -17.15 20.56 -23.33
CA GLU A 189 -17.09 21.84 -22.63
C GLU A 189 -17.48 21.74 -21.15
N TRP A 190 -18.41 20.85 -20.82
CA TRP A 190 -18.82 20.64 -19.44
C TRP A 190 -17.79 19.84 -18.63
N ASP A 191 -16.91 19.03 -19.20
CA ASP A 191 -15.94 18.20 -18.46
C ASP A 191 -14.61 18.92 -18.16
N LYS A 192 -14.54 20.24 -18.36
CA LYS A 192 -13.31 21.03 -18.22
C LYS A 192 -12.56 20.84 -16.91
N GLU A 193 -13.28 20.73 -15.79
CA GLU A 193 -12.65 20.54 -14.48
C GLU A 193 -12.00 19.16 -14.39
N GLU A 194 -12.73 18.11 -14.75
CA GLU A 194 -12.24 16.73 -14.73
C GLU A 194 -11.14 16.48 -15.78
N LYS A 195 -11.21 17.15 -16.93
CA LYS A 195 -10.17 17.15 -17.96
C LYS A 195 -8.89 17.81 -17.47
N ALA A 196 -8.98 18.91 -16.72
CA ALA A 196 -7.81 19.53 -16.10
C ALA A 196 -7.12 18.60 -15.09
N VAL A 197 -7.89 17.82 -14.31
CA VAL A 197 -7.33 16.79 -13.41
C VAL A 197 -6.66 15.68 -14.20
N TRP A 198 -7.28 15.21 -15.30
CA TRP A 198 -6.68 14.24 -16.21
C TRP A 198 -5.34 14.74 -16.75
N ASP A 199 -5.32 15.92 -17.37
CA ASP A 199 -4.12 16.48 -18.02
C ASP A 199 -2.99 16.73 -17.01
N LYS A 200 -3.35 17.03 -15.76
CA LYS A 200 -2.39 17.25 -14.67
C LYS A 200 -1.65 15.98 -14.26
N TYR A 201 -2.32 14.83 -14.16
CA TYR A 201 -1.73 13.63 -13.56
C TYR A 201 -1.49 12.48 -14.55
N TYR A 202 -2.20 12.45 -15.69
CA TYR A 202 -2.15 11.32 -16.62
C TYR A 202 -0.74 10.99 -17.11
N ASN A 203 0.08 12.01 -17.35
CA ASN A 203 1.44 11.82 -17.85
C ASN A 203 2.36 11.08 -16.87
N ASP A 204 2.08 11.16 -15.58
CA ASP A 204 2.87 10.52 -14.54
C ASP A 204 2.50 9.03 -14.37
N ILE A 205 1.31 8.60 -14.85
CA ILE A 205 0.83 7.22 -14.68
C ILE A 205 1.59 6.28 -15.62
N VAL A 206 2.11 5.18 -15.08
CA VAL A 206 2.95 4.24 -15.85
C VAL A 206 2.18 3.24 -16.72
N ASN A 207 1.07 2.70 -16.23
CA ASN A 207 0.25 1.72 -16.94
C ASN A 207 -0.91 2.40 -17.70
N LYS A 208 -0.57 3.20 -18.70
CA LYS A 208 -1.52 4.04 -19.44
C LYS A 208 -2.61 3.27 -20.17
N GLU A 209 -2.31 2.08 -20.68
CA GLU A 209 -3.27 1.23 -21.40
C GLU A 209 -4.52 0.96 -20.56
N ASP A 210 -4.34 0.65 -19.26
CA ASP A 210 -5.44 0.40 -18.33
C ASP A 210 -6.29 1.66 -18.10
N VAL A 211 -5.65 2.83 -18.04
CA VAL A 211 -6.32 4.12 -17.83
C VAL A 211 -7.11 4.54 -19.07
N ASP A 212 -6.54 4.35 -20.26
CA ASP A 212 -7.12 4.72 -21.54
C ASP A 212 -8.34 3.85 -21.91
N GLU A 213 -8.33 2.57 -21.50
CA GLU A 213 -9.45 1.65 -21.65
C GLU A 213 -10.74 2.28 -21.08
N TYR A 214 -10.68 2.75 -19.83
CA TYR A 214 -11.82 3.38 -19.16
C TYR A 214 -12.00 4.85 -19.56
N GLY A 215 -10.90 5.58 -19.79
CA GLY A 215 -10.92 7.01 -20.11
C GLY A 215 -11.25 7.93 -18.91
N TYR A 216 -11.19 7.40 -17.69
CA TYR A 216 -11.28 8.15 -16.45
C TYR A 216 -10.51 7.44 -15.34
N PHE A 217 -10.12 8.17 -14.30
CA PHE A 217 -9.57 7.61 -13.06
C PHE A 217 -9.87 8.52 -11.86
N TRP A 218 -9.68 8.00 -10.66
CA TRP A 218 -9.73 8.80 -9.43
C TRP A 218 -8.32 9.11 -8.96
N ALA A 219 -7.94 10.39 -8.99
CA ALA A 219 -6.67 10.86 -8.46
C ALA A 219 -6.77 10.98 -6.93
N VAL A 220 -6.13 10.07 -6.20
CA VAL A 220 -6.06 10.10 -4.74
C VAL A 220 -4.95 11.06 -4.34
N THR A 221 -5.33 12.25 -3.89
CA THR A 221 -4.39 13.33 -3.52
C THR A 221 -4.06 13.35 -2.03
N GLU A 222 -4.84 12.67 -1.20
CA GLU A 222 -4.53 12.46 0.22
C GLU A 222 -5.15 11.15 0.71
N GLN A 223 -4.35 10.34 1.42
CA GLN A 223 -4.79 9.07 1.97
C GLN A 223 -4.11 8.73 3.30
N LYS A 224 -4.79 7.88 4.07
CA LYS A 224 -4.39 7.46 5.41
C LYS A 224 -4.17 5.96 5.45
N ILE A 225 -3.00 5.56 5.95
CA ILE A 225 -2.71 4.16 6.26
C ILE A 225 -3.44 3.73 7.55
N ILE A 226 -3.93 2.51 7.55
CA ILE A 226 -4.46 1.81 8.74
C ILE A 226 -3.45 0.76 9.18
N GLU A 227 -2.96 -0.04 8.23
CA GLU A 227 -1.98 -1.09 8.43
C GLU A 227 -1.29 -1.44 7.11
N GLY A 228 -0.16 -2.15 7.17
CA GLY A 228 0.43 -2.80 6.00
C GLY A 228 0.38 -4.31 6.18
N SER A 229 0.13 -5.05 5.10
CA SER A 229 -0.05 -6.49 5.13
C SER A 229 0.88 -7.19 4.16
N ALA A 230 1.48 -8.30 4.60
CA ALA A 230 2.02 -9.30 3.69
C ALA A 230 0.86 -10.00 2.97
N VAL A 231 0.84 -9.96 1.64
CA VAL A 231 -0.23 -10.55 0.83
C VAL A 231 0.34 -11.36 -0.31
N VAL A 232 -0.46 -12.29 -0.82
CA VAL A 232 -0.10 -13.06 -2.02
C VAL A 232 -0.25 -12.20 -3.28
N LYS A 233 -1.24 -11.30 -3.28
CA LYS A 233 -1.52 -10.34 -4.35
C LYS A 233 -2.03 -9.03 -3.76
N GLY A 234 -1.39 -7.93 -4.07
CA GLY A 234 -1.83 -6.57 -3.70
C GLY A 234 -2.68 -5.92 -4.79
N SER A 235 -3.65 -5.08 -4.43
CA SER A 235 -4.41 -4.27 -5.42
C SER A 235 -3.50 -3.29 -6.18
N ASN A 236 -2.55 -2.71 -5.45
CA ASN A 236 -1.34 -2.09 -5.99
C ASN A 236 -0.26 -3.16 -6.02
N PHE A 237 0.18 -3.52 -7.22
CA PHE A 237 1.04 -4.67 -7.44
C PHE A 237 2.54 -4.35 -7.33
N ALA A 238 2.92 -3.07 -7.29
CA ALA A 238 4.31 -2.65 -7.19
C ALA A 238 4.75 -2.44 -5.73
N THR A 239 4.68 -3.52 -4.95
CA THR A 239 4.86 -3.51 -3.49
C THR A 239 5.85 -4.58 -2.98
N PRO A 240 7.06 -4.67 -3.57
CA PRO A 240 7.99 -5.75 -3.26
C PRO A 240 8.59 -5.67 -1.85
N THR A 241 9.07 -6.80 -1.36
CA THR A 241 10.12 -6.84 -0.32
C THR A 241 11.44 -6.35 -0.93
N ILE A 242 12.01 -5.28 -0.38
CA ILE A 242 13.25 -4.65 -0.86
C ILE A 242 14.48 -5.24 -0.19
N LEU A 243 14.40 -5.49 1.12
CA LEU A 243 15.53 -5.97 1.91
C LEU A 243 15.03 -6.84 3.06
N VAL A 244 15.75 -7.93 3.31
CA VAL A 244 15.69 -8.71 4.54
C VAL A 244 17.12 -8.91 5.03
N GLU A 245 17.40 -8.49 6.27
CA GLU A 245 18.73 -8.64 6.87
C GLU A 245 18.64 -9.07 8.33
N PRO A 246 19.58 -9.90 8.81
CA PRO A 246 19.65 -10.26 10.22
C PRO A 246 20.08 -9.06 11.07
N VAL A 247 19.57 -8.98 12.29
CA VAL A 247 20.16 -8.12 13.32
C VAL A 247 21.28 -8.90 13.99
N ALA A 248 22.52 -8.44 13.87
CA ALA A 248 23.64 -9.02 14.61
C ALA A 248 23.33 -8.97 16.13
N ASP A 249 23.61 -10.07 16.85
CA ASP A 249 23.41 -10.29 18.30
C ASP A 249 22.09 -10.89 18.80
N THR A 250 21.71 -12.12 18.38
CA THR A 250 20.78 -12.94 19.22
C THR A 250 21.08 -14.44 19.29
N SER A 251 22.32 -14.86 19.01
CA SER A 251 22.78 -16.22 19.32
C SER A 251 23.70 -16.22 20.54
N THR A 252 23.10 -16.18 21.73
CA THR A 252 23.51 -17.00 22.89
C THR A 252 22.55 -16.80 24.06
N ALA A 253 22.04 -17.91 24.59
CA ALA A 253 21.47 -17.95 25.92
C ALA A 253 22.59 -17.70 26.95
N LYS A 254 22.39 -16.71 27.81
CA LYS A 254 22.81 -16.77 29.21
C LYS A 254 21.65 -16.23 30.03
N GLU A 255 21.12 -17.10 30.90
CA GLU A 255 20.37 -16.68 32.06
C GLU A 255 21.24 -15.71 32.85
N ASP A 256 20.75 -14.50 33.09
CA ASP A 256 21.06 -13.78 34.30
C ASP A 256 19.76 -13.21 34.85
N SER A 257 19.43 -13.69 36.03
CA SER A 257 18.34 -13.18 36.86
C SER A 257 18.62 -11.73 37.21
N ASP A 258 17.77 -10.81 36.78
CA ASP A 258 17.62 -9.56 37.51
C ASP A 258 16.15 -9.15 37.59
N ASN A 259 15.60 -9.33 38.79
CA ASN A 259 14.28 -8.86 39.18
C ASN A 259 14.37 -7.34 39.37
N SER A 260 13.96 -6.58 38.36
CA SER A 260 13.51 -5.20 38.61
C SER A 260 12.25 -4.88 37.82
N THR A 261 11.16 -4.72 38.56
CA THR A 261 9.85 -4.29 38.05
C THR A 261 9.91 -2.80 37.70
N PRO A 262 9.54 -2.38 36.48
CA PRO A 262 9.35 -0.96 36.19
C PRO A 262 8.14 -0.42 36.95
N LYS A 263 8.32 0.72 37.64
CA LYS A 263 7.22 1.44 38.31
C LYS A 263 6.22 1.96 37.28
N SER A 264 4.94 1.74 37.54
CA SER A 264 3.82 2.26 36.75
C SER A 264 3.79 3.79 36.76
N VAL A 265 3.73 4.42 35.59
CA VAL A 265 3.35 5.83 35.46
C VAL A 265 1.87 5.87 35.07
N ILE A 266 1.00 5.88 36.08
CA ILE A 266 -0.37 6.38 35.95
C ILE A 266 -0.53 7.44 37.03
N GLU A 267 -0.16 8.67 36.70
CA GLU A 267 -0.67 9.84 37.41
C GLU A 267 -1.04 10.90 36.38
N ASN A 268 -2.22 11.49 36.61
CA ASN A 268 -2.80 12.67 35.96
C ASN A 268 -3.64 12.42 34.71
N TYR A 269 -4.84 11.87 34.89
CA TYR A 269 -6.04 12.32 34.17
C TYR A 269 -7.33 12.03 34.95
N LEU A 270 -7.46 12.53 36.19
CA LEU A 270 -8.76 12.60 36.86
C LEU A 270 -8.79 13.72 37.92
N VAL A 271 -8.88 15.01 37.50
CA VAL A 271 -9.56 16.05 38.28
C VAL A 271 -10.04 17.16 37.32
N THR A 272 -11.31 17.12 36.89
CA THR A 272 -12.25 18.27 36.90
C THR A 272 -13.63 17.82 36.40
N LEU A 273 -14.46 17.40 37.34
CA LEU A 273 -15.89 17.70 37.41
C LEU A 273 -16.22 17.97 38.88
#